data_AF-A0A2E4HGW1-F1
#
_entry.id   AF-A0A2E4HGW1-F1
#
_cell.length_a   1.000
_cell.length_b   1.000
_cell.length_c   1.000
_cell.angle_alpha   90.00
_cell.angle_beta   90.00
_cell.angle_gamma   90.00
#
_symmetry.space_group_name_H-M   'P 1'
#
loop_
_entity.id
_entity.type
_entity.pdbx_description
1 polymer ?
#
loop_
_entity_poly.entity_id
_entity_poly.type
_entity_poly.pdbx_seq_one_letter_code
_entity_poly.pdbx_strand_id
1 'polypeptide(L)'
;MYNANSGAFQQLLDTAHKVVSPQTYTCDLCSLTHGSFRESALWKTYRQTSGHSFTFFHKDEFEKAYRSKWLPKYRFPIVLIEDPTRGLEIGLNVEDLAKIETTQELIDKVAALSKHF
;
A
#
# COMPACT_ATOMS: atom_id res chain seq x y z
N MET A 1 3.27 0.79 -1.00
CA MET A 1 2.70 1.34 -2.25
C MET A 1 1.58 0.47 -2.75
N TYR A 2 0.54 1.10 -3.29
CA TYR A 2 -0.58 0.42 -3.92
C TYR A 2 -0.23 0.06 -5.38
N ASN A 3 -0.73 -1.10 -5.83
CA ASN A 3 -0.63 -1.51 -7.23
C ASN A 3 -1.73 -0.87 -8.09
N ALA A 4 -1.82 0.46 -8.07
CA ALA A 4 -2.74 1.25 -8.89
C ALA A 4 -2.02 2.50 -9.39
N ASN A 5 -2.48 3.11 -10.47
CA ASN A 5 -1.98 4.40 -10.98
C ASN A 5 -2.84 5.55 -10.43
N SER A 6 -2.23 6.69 -10.11
CA SER A 6 -2.90 7.87 -9.53
C SER A 6 -4.15 8.33 -10.29
N GLY A 7 -4.10 8.33 -11.63
CA GLY A 7 -5.22 8.73 -12.49
C GLY A 7 -6.46 7.81 -12.44
N ALA A 8 -6.31 6.58 -11.95
CA ALA A 8 -7.42 5.61 -11.89
C ALA A 8 -8.32 5.82 -10.65
N PHE A 9 -7.78 6.40 -9.56
CA PHE A 9 -8.56 6.64 -8.34
C PHE A 9 -9.44 7.89 -8.44
N GLN A 10 -8.97 8.94 -9.14
CA GLN A 10 -9.80 10.11 -9.47
C GLN A 10 -11.05 9.70 -10.27
N GLN A 11 -10.92 8.78 -11.23
CA GLN A 11 -12.04 8.29 -12.03
C GLN A 11 -13.02 7.39 -11.26
N LEU A 12 -12.56 6.71 -10.20
CA LEU A 12 -13.40 5.85 -9.37
C LEU A 12 -14.37 6.66 -8.48
N LEU A 13 -13.94 7.84 -8.01
CA LEU A 13 -14.79 8.72 -7.21
C LEU A 13 -15.84 9.46 -8.05
N ASP A 14 -15.53 9.78 -9.31
CA ASP A 14 -16.45 10.53 -10.19
C ASP A 14 -17.54 9.67 -10.86
N THR A 15 -17.54 8.34 -10.67
CA THR A 15 -18.41 7.47 -11.47
C THR A 15 -19.29 6.56 -10.62
N ALA A 16 -20.33 7.13 -10.01
CA ALA A 16 -21.45 6.39 -9.40
C ALA A 16 -22.29 5.52 -10.38
N HIS A 17 -21.84 5.34 -11.64
CA HIS A 17 -22.61 4.68 -12.70
C HIS A 17 -21.84 3.67 -13.59
N LYS A 18 -20.67 3.13 -13.20
CA LYS A 18 -20.02 2.06 -13.99
C LYS A 18 -19.90 0.74 -13.25
N VAL A 19 -21.03 0.05 -13.21
CA VAL A 19 -21.11 -1.42 -13.17
C VAL A 19 -20.61 -1.95 -14.52
N VAL A 20 -19.31 -1.89 -14.82
CA VAL A 20 -18.72 -2.61 -15.97
C VAL A 20 -17.26 -2.99 -15.64
N SER A 21 -17.07 -4.28 -15.37
CA SER A 21 -15.80 -5.02 -15.29
C SER A 21 -14.82 -4.62 -14.16
N PRO A 22 -14.83 -5.31 -13.00
CA PRO A 22 -13.80 -5.16 -11.97
C PRO A 22 -12.44 -5.80 -12.38
N GLN A 23 -12.09 -5.84 -13.67
CA GLN A 23 -10.86 -6.51 -14.13
C GLN A 23 -9.59 -5.66 -14.10
N THR A 24 -9.62 -4.39 -13.70
CA THR A 24 -8.39 -3.59 -13.61
C THR A 24 -7.91 -3.48 -12.16
N TYR A 25 -7.25 -4.56 -11.74
CA TYR A 25 -6.40 -4.75 -10.55
C TYR A 25 -7.15 -4.91 -9.22
N THR A 26 -7.42 -6.17 -8.85
CA THR A 26 -7.54 -6.57 -7.44
C THR A 26 -6.19 -6.30 -6.75
N CYS A 27 -6.06 -5.11 -6.19
CA CYS A 27 -4.95 -4.79 -5.30
C CYS A 27 -5.33 -5.33 -3.92
N ASP A 28 -4.79 -6.50 -3.54
CA ASP A 28 -5.11 -7.16 -2.27
C ASP A 28 -4.84 -6.24 -1.07
N LEU A 29 -3.73 -5.48 -1.14
CA LEU A 29 -3.42 -4.45 -0.15
C LEU A 29 -4.48 -3.33 -0.10
N CYS A 30 -5.07 -2.97 -1.23
CA CYS A 30 -6.12 -1.96 -1.30
C CYS A 30 -7.40 -2.48 -0.66
N SER A 31 -7.79 -3.75 -0.86
CA SER A 31 -8.93 -4.34 -0.13
C SER A 31 -8.71 -4.45 1.38
N LEU A 32 -7.45 -4.62 1.82
CA LEU A 32 -7.11 -4.67 3.24
C LEU A 32 -7.16 -3.29 3.92
N THR A 33 -6.80 -2.22 3.19
CA THR A 33 -6.75 -0.85 3.74
C THR A 33 -7.99 -0.03 3.43
N HIS A 34 -8.70 -0.34 2.34
CA HIS A 34 -9.92 0.34 1.88
C HIS A 34 -10.98 -0.72 1.54
N GLY A 35 -12.07 -0.74 2.30
CA GLY A 35 -13.25 -1.53 1.94
C GLY A 35 -13.96 -0.94 0.70
N SER A 36 -15.17 -1.39 0.41
CA SER A 36 -15.89 -1.05 -0.83
C SER A 36 -16.09 0.45 -1.10
N PHE A 37 -16.02 1.32 -0.08
CA PHE A 37 -16.23 2.77 -0.24
C PHE A 37 -15.38 3.66 0.68
N ARG A 38 -14.69 3.11 1.69
CA ARG A 38 -13.98 3.89 2.73
C ARG A 38 -12.77 3.12 3.28
N GLU A 39 -11.80 3.85 3.79
CA GLU A 39 -10.67 3.29 4.54
C GLU A 39 -11.17 2.42 5.72
N SER A 40 -10.53 1.28 5.93
CA SER A 40 -10.80 0.41 7.09
C SER A 40 -10.56 1.18 8.38
N ALA A 41 -11.56 1.20 9.28
CA ALA A 41 -11.46 1.93 10.55
C ALA A 41 -10.30 1.39 11.41
N LEU A 42 -10.10 0.08 11.42
CA LEU A 42 -8.99 -0.60 12.10
C LEU A 42 -7.64 -0.10 11.58
N TRP A 43 -7.48 -0.08 10.26
CA TRP A 43 -6.26 0.40 9.61
C TRP A 43 -6.00 1.87 9.92
N LYS A 44 -7.03 2.71 9.77
CA LYS A 44 -6.97 4.14 10.06
C LYS A 44 -6.54 4.41 11.51
N THR A 45 -7.16 3.73 12.48
CA THR A 45 -6.81 3.85 13.89
C THR A 45 -5.35 3.49 14.10
N TYR A 46 -4.90 2.32 13.62
CA TYR A 46 -3.51 1.91 13.75
C TYR A 46 -2.53 2.94 13.17
N ARG A 47 -2.76 3.42 11.95
CA ARG A 47 -1.88 4.44 11.33
C ARG A 47 -1.79 5.72 12.14
N GLN A 48 -2.87 6.13 12.79
CA GLN A 48 -2.92 7.36 13.57
C GLN A 48 -2.27 7.20 14.95
N THR A 49 -2.21 5.98 15.48
CA THR A 49 -1.75 5.72 16.86
C THR A 49 -0.41 5.01 16.97
N SER A 50 0.13 4.42 15.88
CA SER A 50 1.32 3.57 15.94
C SER A 50 2.65 4.32 16.11
N GLY A 51 2.64 5.66 16.01
CA GLY A 51 3.85 6.48 16.07
C GLY A 51 4.73 6.40 14.82
N HIS A 52 4.35 5.62 13.81
CA HIS A 52 5.04 5.54 12.52
C HIS A 52 4.46 6.54 11.52
N SER A 53 5.35 7.12 10.70
CA SER A 53 4.93 7.90 9.54
C SER A 53 4.65 6.97 8.37
N PHE A 54 3.44 7.04 7.82
CA PHE A 54 3.06 6.27 6.64
C PHE A 54 2.93 7.17 5.43
N THR A 55 3.67 6.84 4.37
CA THR A 55 3.49 7.45 3.05
C THR A 55 2.94 6.42 2.08
N PHE A 56 1.87 6.80 1.39
CA PHE A 56 1.22 5.95 0.40
C PHE A 56 1.49 6.50 -0.98
N PHE A 57 1.92 5.63 -1.88
CA PHE A 57 2.13 5.93 -3.28
C PHE A 57 1.38 4.93 -4.13
N HIS A 58 0.78 5.44 -5.20
CA HIS A 58 0.52 4.68 -6.41
C HIS A 58 1.82 4.34 -7.13
N LYS A 59 1.80 3.35 -8.02
CA LYS A 59 3.01 2.87 -8.70
C LYS A 59 3.71 3.99 -9.47
N ASP A 60 2.94 4.75 -10.25
CA ASP A 60 3.41 5.88 -11.06
C ASP A 60 3.94 7.05 -10.19
N GLU A 61 3.28 7.33 -9.08
CA GLU A 61 3.73 8.33 -8.10
C GLU A 61 5.07 7.95 -7.49
N PHE A 62 5.24 6.68 -7.11
CA PHE A 62 6.49 6.18 -6.58
C PHE A 62 7.61 6.24 -7.62
N GLU A 63 7.37 5.73 -8.83
CA GLU A 63 8.35 5.78 -9.92
C GLU A 63 8.75 7.22 -10.25
N LYS A 64 7.82 8.19 -10.15
CA LYS A 64 8.11 9.61 -10.34
C LYS A 64 8.93 10.19 -9.18
N ALA A 65 8.56 9.91 -7.94
CA ALA A 65 9.21 10.45 -6.74
C ALA A 65 10.64 9.93 -6.56
N TYR A 66 10.93 8.71 -7.02
CA TYR A 66 12.22 8.05 -6.82
C TYR A 66 13.01 7.82 -8.13
N ARG A 67 12.59 8.43 -9.24
CA ARG A 67 13.19 8.27 -10.59
C ARG A 67 14.71 8.48 -10.64
N SER A 68 15.26 9.34 -9.79
CA SER A 68 16.69 9.67 -9.73
C SER A 68 17.52 8.74 -8.85
N LYS A 69 16.90 7.81 -8.11
CA LYS A 69 17.59 6.81 -7.30
C LYS A 69 17.71 5.50 -8.08
N TRP A 70 18.83 4.78 -7.93
CA TRP A 70 18.92 3.41 -8.43
C TRP A 70 17.97 2.54 -7.60
N LEU A 71 16.82 2.23 -8.17
CA LEU A 71 15.82 1.38 -7.51
C LEU A 71 15.89 -0.03 -8.07
N PRO A 72 15.89 -1.06 -7.22
CA PRO A 72 15.59 -2.42 -7.62
C PRO A 72 14.26 -2.49 -8.36
N LYS A 73 14.13 -3.47 -9.27
CA LYS A 73 12.87 -3.73 -9.95
C LYS A 73 11.89 -4.38 -8.97
N TYR A 74 11.06 -3.56 -8.32
CA TYR A 74 10.04 -4.05 -7.39
C TYR A 74 8.85 -4.68 -8.12
N ARG A 75 8.24 -5.67 -7.46
CA ARG A 75 6.90 -6.17 -7.78
C ARG A 75 5.91 -5.50 -6.83
N PHE A 76 4.72 -5.17 -7.33
CA PHE A 76 3.68 -4.48 -6.56
C PHE A 76 2.46 -5.40 -6.35
N PRO A 77 1.69 -5.22 -5.26
CA PRO A 77 1.91 -4.26 -4.16
C PRO A 77 3.14 -4.63 -3.29
N ILE A 78 3.69 -3.64 -2.59
CA ILE A 78 4.88 -3.80 -1.73
C ILE A 78 4.84 -2.81 -0.56
N VAL A 79 5.37 -3.21 0.60
CA VAL A 79 5.64 -2.33 1.74
C VAL A 79 7.15 -2.14 1.86
N LEU A 80 7.59 -0.89 1.81
CA LEU A 80 8.98 -0.51 2.01
C LEU A 80 9.13 0.18 3.36
N ILE A 81 10.29 -0.03 3.98
CA ILE A 81 10.72 0.66 5.19
C ILE A 81 11.79 1.65 4.78
N GLU A 82 11.66 2.90 5.19
CA GLU A 82 12.69 3.91 4.98
C GLU A 82 13.57 3.98 6.24
N ASP A 83 14.79 3.49 6.11
CA ASP A 83 15.83 3.62 7.13
C ASP A 83 16.72 4.84 6.80
N PRO A 84 16.97 5.75 7.76
CA PRO A 84 17.79 6.95 7.52
C PRO A 84 19.22 6.66 7.06
N THR A 85 19.75 5.48 7.38
CA THR A 85 21.15 5.08 7.10
C THR A 85 21.27 4.14 5.90
N ARG A 86 20.28 3.27 5.68
CA ARG A 86 20.31 2.23 4.64
C ARG A 86 19.40 2.52 3.44
N GLY A 87 18.53 3.52 3.53
CA GLY A 87 17.58 3.86 2.49
C GLY A 87 16.34 2.96 2.52
N LEU A 88 15.82 2.61 1.34
CA LEU A 88 14.59 1.82 1.23
C LEU A 88 14.87 0.32 1.30
N GLU A 89 14.29 -0.35 2.31
CA GLU A 89 14.33 -1.80 2.47
C GLU A 89 12.95 -2.43 2.23
N ILE A 90 12.92 -3.69 1.77
CA ILE A 90 11.66 -4.43 1.58
C ILE A 90 11.17 -4.93 2.94
N GLY A 91 10.03 -4.44 3.40
CA GLY A 91 9.36 -4.93 4.60
C GLY A 91 8.42 -6.10 4.30
N LEU A 92 7.52 -5.95 3.32
CA LEU A 92 6.62 -7.02 2.84
C LEU A 92 6.59 -7.00 1.31
N ASN A 93 6.90 -8.13 0.68
CA ASN A 93 6.80 -8.29 -0.77
C ASN A 93 5.38 -8.72 -1.19
N VAL A 94 5.18 -8.92 -2.50
CA VAL A 94 3.87 -9.32 -3.02
C VAL A 94 3.46 -10.71 -2.55
N GLU A 95 4.41 -11.63 -2.39
CA GLU A 95 4.17 -12.98 -1.89
C GLU A 95 3.79 -13.02 -0.40
N ASP A 96 4.29 -12.08 0.40
CA ASP A 96 3.92 -11.90 1.80
C ASP A 96 2.52 -11.31 1.91
N LEU A 97 2.24 -10.26 1.12
CA LEU A 97 0.94 -9.58 1.11
C LEU A 97 -0.19 -10.47 0.60
N ALA A 98 0.08 -11.34 -0.37
CA ALA A 98 -0.92 -12.27 -0.90
C ALA A 98 -1.39 -13.33 0.12
N LYS A 99 -0.66 -13.49 1.24
CA LYS A 99 -1.02 -14.42 2.33
C LYS A 99 -1.78 -13.73 3.45
N ILE A 100 -1.97 -12.42 3.37
CA ILE A 100 -2.67 -11.63 4.40
C ILE A 100 -4.12 -11.53 3.98
N GLU A 101 -5.01 -12.10 4.79
CA GLU A 101 -6.43 -12.16 4.47
C GLU A 101 -7.22 -11.08 5.21
N THR A 102 -6.68 -10.58 6.33
CA THR A 102 -7.38 -9.63 7.20
C THR A 102 -6.59 -8.35 7.48
N THR A 103 -7.31 -7.25 7.72
CA THR A 103 -6.69 -5.98 8.13
C THR A 103 -5.89 -6.13 9.43
N GLN A 104 -6.33 -6.98 10.35
CA GLN A 104 -5.62 -7.22 11.61
C GLN A 104 -4.27 -7.90 11.36
N GLU A 105 -4.23 -8.91 10.50
CA GLU A 105 -2.96 -9.57 10.11
C GLU A 105 -1.99 -8.58 9.44
N LEU A 106 -2.49 -7.68 8.60
CA LEU A 106 -1.68 -6.61 8.01
C LEU A 106 -1.06 -5.73 9.10
N ILE A 107 -1.87 -5.29 10.06
CA ILE A 107 -1.41 -4.47 11.20
C ILE A 107 -0.34 -5.20 11.99
N ASP A 108 -0.57 -6.48 12.32
CA ASP A 108 0.35 -7.27 13.13
C ASP A 108 1.70 -7.45 12.42
N LYS A 109 1.67 -7.72 11.10
CA LYS A 109 2.88 -7.82 10.28
C LYS A 109 3.62 -6.49 10.23
N VAL A 110 2.93 -5.38 9.96
CA VAL A 110 3.55 -4.05 9.88
C VAL A 110 4.12 -3.61 11.24
N ALA A 111 3.42 -3.89 12.34
CA ALA A 111 3.89 -3.59 13.69
C ALA A 111 5.09 -4.45 14.11
N ALA A 112 5.27 -5.63 13.52
CA ALA A 112 6.46 -6.46 13.75
C ALA A 112 7.70 -5.92 13.04
N LEU A 113 7.53 -5.27 11.87
CA LEU A 113 8.64 -4.69 11.11
C LEU A 113 9.38 -3.61 11.91
N SER A 114 8.67 -2.84 12.72
CA SER A 114 9.25 -1.75 13.51
C SER A 114 9.93 -2.18 14.81
N LYS A 115 9.87 -3.47 15.18
CA LYS A 115 10.59 -4.00 16.36
C LYS A 115 12.07 -4.28 16.10
N HIS A 116 12.50 -4.17 14.85
CA HIS A 116 13.86 -4.50 14.41
C HIS A 116 14.71 -3.27 14.04
N PHE A 117 14.14 -2.07 14.20
CA PHE A 117 14.80 -0.78 13.92
C PHE A 117 14.71 0.13 15.15
#